data_AF-A0AA97DZE0-F1
#
_entry.id   AF-A0AA97DZE0-F1
#
_cell.length_a   1.000
_cell.length_b   1.000
_cell.length_c   1.000
_cell.angle_alpha   90.00
_cell.angle_beta   90.00
_cell.angle_gamma   90.00
#
_symmetry.space_group_name_H-M   'P 1'
#
loop_
_entity.id
_entity.type
_entity.pdbx_description
1 polymer ?
#
loop_
_entity_poly.entity_id
_entity_poly.type
_entity_poly.pdbx_seq_one_letter_code
_entity_poly.pdbx_strand_id
1 'polypeptide(L)'
;MPAAQKIFKVRRHYNKWVADQTMEDYALRYTSKQGHTMSIERVGHTALGAAAFLALEGLAAVITLGYGFTNAVAAILIVLAVFFVTGFPIAYYSAKHGLDIDLLTRGAGFGYLGSTITSLIYATFTFIFFAIEAAILASAMEVLLGIPLQIGYALSALFVIPIVTHGIRAISRFQNGTQWIWFVLQFAAVGVVLSQVVQEYQQFEGWTEYTPEHLPANIGFDWILFGSAASVLFALMAQIGEQVDYLRFFPKKTKQNRKRWWFWLILADLVGYLLAQLKCF
;
A
#
# COMPACT_ATOMS: atom_id res chain seq x y z
N MET A 1 34.49 -15.52 43.99
CA MET A 1 33.08 -15.20 44.31
C MET A 1 32.47 -14.47 43.12
N PRO A 2 31.42 -14.99 42.47
CA PRO A 2 30.80 -14.29 41.35
C PRO A 2 30.06 -13.05 41.88
N ALA A 3 30.30 -11.90 41.26
CA ALA A 3 29.68 -10.64 41.66
C ALA A 3 28.16 -10.73 41.51
N ALA A 4 27.43 -10.51 42.61
CA ALA A 4 25.97 -10.46 42.60
C ALA A 4 25.51 -9.26 41.76
N GLN A 5 25.07 -9.53 40.54
CA GLN A 5 24.57 -8.51 39.63
C GLN A 5 23.25 -7.95 40.20
N LYS A 6 23.30 -6.72 40.73
CA LYS A 6 22.09 -6.02 41.23
C LYS A 6 21.18 -5.69 40.05
N ILE A 7 20.08 -6.43 39.92
CA ILE A 7 19.08 -6.21 38.88
C ILE A 7 18.19 -5.04 39.32
N PHE A 8 18.38 -3.86 38.73
CA PHE A 8 17.54 -2.69 38.96
C PHE A 8 16.11 -2.94 38.45
N LYS A 9 15.08 -2.59 39.24
CA LYS A 9 13.65 -2.76 38.86
C LYS A 9 13.30 -2.10 37.53
N VAL A 10 13.93 -0.97 37.19
CA VAL A 10 13.77 -0.26 35.91
C VAL A 10 14.13 -1.18 34.73
N ARG A 11 15.21 -1.95 34.85
CA ARG A 11 15.64 -2.91 33.82
C ARG A 11 14.63 -4.05 33.64
N ARG A 12 13.90 -4.42 34.69
CA ARG A 12 12.86 -5.47 34.68
C ARG A 12 11.56 -5.01 34.01
N HIS A 13 11.20 -3.73 34.14
CA HIS A 13 10.08 -3.16 33.39
C HIS A 13 10.44 -2.93 31.93
N TYR A 14 11.60 -2.35 31.64
CA TYR A 14 12.11 -2.24 30.26
C TYR A 14 12.18 -3.62 29.60
N ASN A 15 12.72 -4.64 30.28
CA ASN A 15 12.69 -6.01 29.81
C ASN A 15 11.30 -6.61 29.72
N LYS A 16 10.26 -6.13 30.42
CA LYS A 16 8.88 -6.63 30.21
C LYS A 16 8.25 -6.04 28.97
N TRP A 17 8.48 -4.76 28.67
CA TRP A 17 8.07 -4.15 27.41
C TRP A 17 8.84 -4.71 26.20
N VAL A 18 10.11 -5.09 26.40
CA VAL A 18 10.98 -5.76 25.42
C VAL A 18 10.78 -7.28 25.35
N ALA A 19 10.34 -7.94 26.43
CA ALA A 19 10.08 -9.39 26.47
C ALA A 19 8.63 -9.75 26.17
N ASP A 20 7.71 -8.78 26.18
CA ASP A 20 6.39 -9.01 25.61
C ASP A 20 6.51 -9.02 24.09
N GLN A 21 6.80 -10.21 23.56
CA GLN A 21 6.91 -10.49 22.13
C GLN A 21 5.61 -10.20 21.36
N THR A 22 4.52 -9.84 22.06
CA THR A 22 3.28 -9.34 21.44
C THR A 22 3.33 -7.85 21.11
N MET A 23 4.22 -7.07 21.75
CA MET A 23 4.40 -5.63 21.58
C MET A 23 5.68 -5.26 20.79
N GLU A 24 6.69 -6.15 20.71
CA GLU A 24 7.83 -5.97 19.80
C GLU A 24 7.44 -6.34 18.36
N ASP A 25 6.98 -5.36 17.58
CA ASP A 25 6.49 -5.59 16.20
C ASP A 25 7.59 -5.69 15.13
N TYR A 26 8.80 -6.08 15.53
CA TYR A 26 10.00 -6.20 14.67
C TYR A 26 10.30 -4.96 13.79
N ALA A 27 9.80 -3.78 14.13
CA ALA A 27 9.86 -2.56 13.32
C ALA A 27 11.28 -2.08 12.91
N LEU A 28 12.35 -2.61 13.54
CA LEU A 28 13.74 -2.25 13.23
C LEU A 28 14.68 -3.48 13.25
N ARG A 29 14.15 -4.71 13.28
CA ARG A 29 14.92 -5.95 13.45
C ARG A 29 14.43 -7.02 12.49
N TYR A 30 15.33 -7.94 12.15
CA TYR A 30 14.97 -9.17 11.44
C TYR A 30 13.82 -9.89 12.17
N THR A 31 12.77 -10.27 11.45
CA THR A 31 11.65 -11.04 12.03
C THR A 31 12.17 -12.38 12.56
N SER A 32 12.11 -12.60 13.88
CA SER A 32 12.64 -13.84 14.45
C SER A 32 11.89 -15.07 13.89
N LYS A 33 12.50 -16.26 13.93
CA LYS A 33 11.86 -17.53 13.52
C LYS A 33 10.51 -17.78 14.24
N GLN A 34 10.25 -17.12 15.37
CA GLN A 34 9.01 -17.20 16.16
C GLN A 34 8.01 -16.07 15.84
N GLY A 35 8.38 -15.04 15.07
CA GLY A 35 7.48 -13.98 14.59
C GLY A 35 6.62 -14.36 13.37
N HIS A 36 6.93 -15.48 12.71
CA HIS A 36 6.12 -16.06 11.63
C HIS A 36 4.89 -16.81 12.15
N THR A 37 4.09 -16.18 13.02
CA THR A 37 2.88 -16.80 13.59
C THR A 37 1.67 -16.75 12.65
N MET A 38 1.74 -15.96 11.58
CA MET A 38 0.62 -15.74 10.65
C MET A 38 0.73 -16.67 9.44
N SER A 39 -0.40 -17.22 8.99
CA SER A 39 -0.44 -18.04 7.79
C SER A 39 -0.09 -17.21 6.55
N ILE A 40 0.41 -17.87 5.49
CA ILE A 40 0.71 -17.22 4.19
C ILE A 40 -0.52 -16.43 3.69
N GLU A 41 -1.71 -17.01 3.83
CA GLU A 41 -2.97 -16.39 3.41
C GLU A 41 -3.25 -15.11 4.21
N ARG A 42 -3.09 -15.13 5.53
CA ARG A 42 -3.34 -13.95 6.36
C ARG A 42 -2.38 -12.81 6.02
N VAL A 43 -1.10 -13.11 5.82
CA VAL A 43 -0.12 -12.09 5.42
C VAL A 43 -0.39 -11.58 4.00
N GLY A 44 -0.73 -12.47 3.07
CA GLY A 44 -1.07 -12.11 1.69
C GLY A 44 -2.33 -11.24 1.60
N HIS A 45 -3.37 -11.55 2.37
CA HIS A 45 -4.56 -10.70 2.48
C HIS A 45 -4.24 -9.32 3.07
N THR A 46 -3.46 -9.26 4.15
CA THR A 46 -3.05 -7.98 4.75
C THR A 46 -2.20 -7.14 3.79
N ALA A 47 -1.29 -7.76 3.04
CA ALA A 47 -0.51 -7.07 2.01
C ALA A 47 -1.39 -6.55 0.86
N LEU A 48 -2.41 -7.32 0.43
CA LEU A 48 -3.41 -6.84 -0.54
C LEU A 48 -4.26 -5.69 0.03
N GLY A 49 -4.60 -5.74 1.32
CA GLY A 49 -5.35 -4.69 2.00
C GLY A 49 -4.56 -3.40 2.13
N ALA A 50 -3.23 -3.51 2.29
CA ALA A 50 -2.34 -2.35 2.26
C ALA A 50 -2.30 -1.68 0.87
N ALA A 51 -2.55 -2.44 -0.21
CA ALA A 51 -2.67 -1.89 -1.56
C ALA A 51 -4.05 -1.27 -1.87
N ALA A 52 -5.01 -1.32 -0.93
CA ALA A 52 -6.42 -0.97 -1.12
C ALA A 52 -6.78 0.47 -0.67
N PHE A 53 -5.96 1.45 -1.02
CA PHE A 53 -6.10 2.84 -0.58
C PHE A 53 -6.81 3.71 -1.64
N LEU A 54 -7.72 4.59 -1.20
CA LEU A 54 -8.60 5.39 -2.06
C LEU A 54 -7.87 6.50 -2.81
N ALA A 55 -6.74 6.97 -2.26
CA ALA A 55 -5.91 8.01 -2.87
C ALA A 55 -5.41 7.62 -4.27
N LEU A 56 -5.18 6.32 -4.50
CA LEU A 56 -4.74 5.83 -5.81
C LEU A 56 -5.83 5.93 -6.87
N GLU A 57 -7.08 5.65 -6.48
CA GLU A 57 -8.25 5.78 -7.35
C GLU A 57 -8.46 7.25 -7.73
N GLY A 58 -8.36 8.15 -6.75
CA GLY A 58 -8.43 9.60 -6.99
C GLY A 58 -7.29 10.12 -7.87
N LEU A 59 -6.06 9.66 -7.62
CA LEU A 59 -4.88 10.09 -8.38
C LEU A 59 -4.96 9.65 -9.85
N ALA A 60 -5.37 8.41 -10.12
CA ALA A 60 -5.50 7.95 -11.48
C ALA A 60 -6.68 8.63 -12.21
N ALA A 61 -7.78 8.98 -11.52
CA ALA A 61 -8.82 9.84 -12.09
C ALA A 61 -8.28 11.23 -12.46
N VAL A 62 -7.49 11.86 -11.58
CA VAL A 62 -6.85 13.16 -11.86
C VAL A 62 -5.91 13.08 -13.06
N ILE A 63 -5.14 11.99 -13.20
CA ILE A 63 -4.24 11.79 -14.34
C ILE A 63 -5.05 11.63 -15.64
N THR A 64 -6.12 10.84 -15.63
CA THR A 64 -6.99 10.67 -16.81
C THR A 64 -7.65 11.98 -17.22
N LEU A 65 -8.17 12.74 -16.24
CA LEU A 65 -8.81 14.04 -16.49
C LEU A 65 -7.83 15.13 -16.91
N GLY A 66 -6.58 15.06 -16.46
CA GLY A 66 -5.54 16.05 -16.72
C GLY A 66 -4.72 15.82 -17.99
N TYR A 67 -4.42 14.55 -18.33
CA TYR A 67 -3.51 14.19 -19.43
C TYR A 67 -4.19 13.43 -20.58
N GLY A 68 -5.49 13.14 -20.46
CA GLY A 68 -6.29 12.41 -21.43
C GLY A 68 -6.17 10.89 -21.30
N PHE A 69 -7.20 10.19 -21.81
CA PHE A 69 -7.34 8.74 -21.64
C PHE A 69 -6.14 7.95 -22.19
N THR A 70 -5.76 8.19 -23.45
CA THR A 70 -4.69 7.45 -24.13
C THR A 70 -3.35 7.55 -23.40
N ASN A 71 -2.96 8.74 -22.98
CA ASN A 71 -1.68 8.97 -22.30
C ASN A 71 -1.70 8.40 -20.87
N ALA A 72 -2.82 8.56 -20.17
CA ALA A 72 -2.99 8.03 -18.82
C ALA A 72 -2.92 6.49 -18.80
N VAL A 73 -3.65 5.81 -19.67
CA VAL A 73 -3.62 4.33 -19.79
C VAL A 73 -2.19 3.86 -20.10
N ALA A 74 -1.54 4.47 -21.09
CA ALA A 74 -0.18 4.09 -21.47
C ALA A 74 0.81 4.29 -20.30
N ALA A 75 0.71 5.42 -19.59
CA ALA A 75 1.54 5.72 -18.42
C ALA A 75 1.31 4.71 -17.30
N ILE A 76 0.06 4.41 -16.96
CA ILE A 76 -0.31 3.43 -15.94
C ILE A 76 0.27 2.05 -16.29
N LEU A 77 0.07 1.56 -17.51
CA LEU A 77 0.56 0.24 -17.92
C LEU A 77 2.08 0.14 -17.87
N ILE A 78 2.79 1.16 -18.36
CA ILE A 78 4.26 1.16 -18.37
C ILE A 78 4.81 1.26 -16.94
N VAL A 79 4.29 2.16 -16.11
CA VAL A 79 4.75 2.31 -14.73
C VAL A 79 4.45 1.05 -13.92
N LEU A 80 3.27 0.43 -14.10
CA LEU A 80 2.95 -0.86 -13.49
C LEU A 80 3.94 -1.95 -13.89
N ALA A 81 4.30 -2.03 -15.17
CA ALA A 81 5.30 -3.00 -15.63
C ALA A 81 6.66 -2.76 -14.98
N VAL A 82 7.09 -1.50 -14.84
CA VAL A 82 8.34 -1.14 -14.14
C VAL A 82 8.26 -1.49 -12.66
N PHE A 83 7.15 -1.18 -11.99
CA PHE A 83 6.92 -1.51 -10.57
C PHE A 83 6.97 -3.02 -10.35
N PHE A 84 6.38 -3.81 -11.25
CA PHE A 84 6.45 -5.26 -11.15
C PHE A 84 7.87 -5.78 -11.35
N VAL A 85 8.58 -5.34 -12.39
CA VAL A 85 9.95 -5.81 -12.67
C VAL A 85 10.92 -5.45 -11.55
N THR A 86 10.76 -4.26 -10.95
CA THR A 86 11.65 -3.77 -9.89
C THR A 86 11.23 -4.24 -8.49
N GLY A 87 9.93 -4.27 -8.20
CA GLY A 87 9.34 -4.68 -6.93
C GLY A 87 9.42 -6.18 -6.67
N PHE A 88 9.23 -7.01 -7.71
CA PHE A 88 9.20 -8.46 -7.55
C PHE A 88 10.48 -9.06 -6.93
N PRO A 89 11.70 -8.69 -7.38
CA PRO A 89 12.93 -9.11 -6.70
C PRO A 89 12.98 -8.67 -5.24
N ILE A 90 12.59 -7.43 -4.94
CA ILE A 90 12.64 -6.85 -3.59
C ILE A 90 11.67 -7.61 -2.66
N ALA A 91 10.43 -7.80 -3.11
CA ALA A 91 9.39 -8.59 -2.46
C ALA A 91 9.86 -10.03 -2.18
N TYR A 92 10.48 -10.67 -3.17
CA TYR A 92 11.01 -12.03 -3.02
C TYR A 92 12.09 -12.13 -1.94
N TYR A 93 13.07 -11.22 -1.93
CA TYR A 93 14.14 -11.23 -0.94
C TYR A 93 13.63 -10.87 0.46
N SER A 94 12.71 -9.92 0.58
CA SER A 94 12.01 -9.62 1.83
C SER A 94 11.27 -10.85 2.38
N ALA A 95 10.42 -11.49 1.59
CA ALA A 95 9.64 -12.64 2.03
C ALA A 95 10.49 -13.87 2.35
N LYS A 96 11.58 -14.09 1.61
CA LYS A 96 12.49 -15.24 1.83
C LYS A 96 13.37 -15.05 3.06
N HIS A 97 13.84 -13.83 3.29
CA HIS A 97 14.80 -13.51 4.33
C HIS A 97 14.20 -12.70 5.48
N GLY A 98 12.90 -12.43 5.54
CA GLY A 98 12.28 -11.64 6.61
C GLY A 98 12.97 -10.28 6.84
N LEU A 99 13.38 -9.63 5.75
CA LEU A 99 14.12 -8.37 5.79
C LEU A 99 13.17 -7.18 5.61
N ASP A 100 13.36 -6.20 6.47
CA ASP A 100 12.81 -4.85 6.34
C ASP A 100 13.50 -4.09 5.18
N ILE A 101 12.82 -3.13 4.57
CA ILE A 101 13.40 -2.22 3.58
C ILE A 101 14.65 -1.51 4.11
N ASP A 102 14.67 -1.14 5.39
CA ASP A 102 15.84 -0.53 6.04
C ASP A 102 17.06 -1.46 6.06
N LEU A 103 16.82 -2.77 6.20
CA LEU A 103 17.89 -3.77 6.17
C LEU A 103 18.34 -4.04 4.73
N LEU A 104 17.42 -3.98 3.77
CA LEU A 104 17.74 -4.09 2.34
C LEU A 104 18.62 -2.92 1.89
N THR A 105 18.32 -1.68 2.29
CA THR A 105 19.13 -0.50 1.93
C THR A 105 20.51 -0.55 2.59
N ARG A 106 20.61 -1.00 3.84
CA ARG A 106 21.92 -1.28 4.48
C ARG A 106 22.73 -2.30 3.68
N GLY A 107 22.11 -3.40 3.28
CA GLY A 107 22.73 -4.46 2.48
C GLY A 107 23.11 -4.03 1.07
N ALA A 108 22.43 -3.02 0.52
CA ALA A 108 22.69 -2.44 -0.80
C ALA A 108 23.86 -1.41 -0.83
N GLY A 109 24.54 -1.19 0.30
CA GLY A 109 25.74 -0.34 0.36
C GLY A 109 25.51 1.08 0.89
N PHE A 110 24.27 1.44 1.26
CA PHE A 110 23.98 2.76 1.86
C PHE A 110 24.51 2.91 3.30
N GLY A 111 24.86 1.79 3.95
CA GLY A 111 25.32 1.79 5.34
C GLY A 111 24.25 2.26 6.32
N TYR A 112 24.66 2.55 7.56
CA TYR A 112 23.72 2.95 8.60
C TYR A 112 23.11 4.33 8.34
N LEU A 113 23.93 5.34 8.01
CA LEU A 113 23.46 6.71 7.75
C LEU A 113 22.57 6.80 6.51
N GLY A 114 22.96 6.15 5.41
CA GLY A 114 22.14 6.15 4.20
C GLY A 114 20.81 5.42 4.42
N SER A 115 20.80 4.34 5.22
CA SER A 115 19.54 3.69 5.58
C SER A 115 18.59 4.61 6.35
N THR A 116 19.10 5.45 7.27
CA THR A 116 18.27 6.41 8.00
C THR A 116 17.64 7.46 7.08
N ILE A 117 18.37 7.92 6.05
CA ILE A 117 17.81 8.85 5.05
C ILE A 117 16.68 8.17 4.28
N THR A 118 16.87 6.92 3.85
CA THR A 118 15.81 6.17 3.16
C THR A 118 14.58 5.94 4.04
N SER A 119 14.77 5.64 5.34
CA SER A 119 13.66 5.51 6.30
C SER A 119 12.90 6.83 6.48
N LEU A 120 13.60 7.97 6.48
CA LEU A 120 12.97 9.29 6.61
C LEU A 120 12.12 9.63 5.37
N ILE A 121 12.62 9.34 4.17
CA ILE A 121 11.85 9.50 2.93
C ILE A 121 10.59 8.66 2.99
N TYR A 122 10.72 7.39 3.38
CA TYR A 122 9.61 6.47 3.51
C TYR A 122 8.59 6.93 4.57
N ALA A 123 9.03 7.34 5.76
CA ALA A 123 8.15 7.87 6.80
C ALA A 123 7.38 9.11 6.32
N THR A 124 8.04 10.00 5.58
CA THR A 124 7.40 11.19 5.00
C THR A 124 6.30 10.80 4.01
N PHE A 125 6.57 9.82 3.16
CA PHE A 125 5.58 9.28 2.22
C PHE A 125 4.37 8.72 2.96
N THR A 126 4.57 7.93 4.02
CA THR A 126 3.47 7.41 4.85
C THR A 126 2.61 8.53 5.47
N PHE A 127 3.22 9.62 5.94
CA PHE A 127 2.46 10.77 6.48
C PHE A 127 1.62 11.46 5.40
N ILE A 128 2.14 11.58 4.18
CA ILE A 128 1.41 12.16 3.05
C ILE A 128 0.18 11.30 2.73
N PHE A 129 0.34 9.98 2.62
CA PHE A 129 -0.79 9.07 2.35
C PHE A 129 -1.80 9.07 3.49
N PHE A 130 -1.34 9.06 4.74
CA PHE A 130 -2.24 9.18 5.89
C PHE A 130 -3.09 10.46 5.82
N ALA A 131 -2.47 11.60 5.46
CA ALA A 131 -3.18 12.86 5.32
C ALA A 131 -4.18 12.85 4.15
N ILE A 132 -3.80 12.30 2.99
CA ILE A 132 -4.68 12.22 1.81
C ILE A 132 -5.87 11.29 2.07
N GLU A 133 -5.65 10.11 2.66
CA GLU A 133 -6.72 9.18 3.02
C GLU A 133 -7.69 9.80 4.02
N ALA A 134 -7.17 10.49 5.05
CA ALA A 134 -8.01 11.22 5.99
C ALA A 134 -8.80 12.34 5.30
N ALA A 135 -8.23 12.99 4.28
CA ALA A 135 -8.91 14.02 3.52
C ALA A 135 -10.07 13.46 2.68
N ILE A 136 -9.85 12.32 2.01
CA ILE A 136 -10.88 11.63 1.24
C ILE A 136 -12.01 11.15 2.15
N LEU A 137 -11.67 10.53 3.29
CA LEU A 137 -12.66 10.05 4.24
C LEU A 137 -13.49 11.19 4.84
N ALA A 138 -12.85 12.30 5.22
CA ALA A 138 -13.56 13.47 5.72
C ALA A 138 -14.48 14.09 4.66
N SER A 139 -14.05 14.15 3.40
CA SER A 139 -14.91 14.61 2.29
C SER A 139 -16.13 13.69 2.12
N ALA A 140 -15.95 12.37 2.20
CA ALA A 140 -17.07 11.44 2.16
C ALA A 140 -18.03 11.62 3.34
N MET A 141 -17.51 11.85 4.55
CA MET A 141 -18.33 12.13 5.74
C MET A 141 -19.10 13.45 5.62
N GLU A 142 -18.50 14.48 5.03
CA GLU A 142 -19.17 15.75 4.77
C GLU A 142 -20.35 15.56 3.81
N VAL A 143 -20.13 14.88 2.69
CA VAL A 143 -21.16 14.66 1.67
C VAL A 143 -22.29 13.75 2.16
N LEU A 144 -21.97 12.68 2.91
CA LEU A 144 -22.95 11.66 3.32
C LEU A 144 -23.65 11.99 4.64
N LEU A 145 -22.94 12.59 5.59
CA LEU A 145 -23.42 12.79 6.96
C LEU A 145 -23.51 14.28 7.36
N GLY A 146 -23.06 15.20 6.50
CA GLY A 146 -23.04 16.64 6.80
C GLY A 146 -22.01 17.02 7.87
N ILE A 147 -21.01 16.17 8.13
CA ILE A 147 -20.00 16.44 9.15
C ILE A 147 -18.97 17.46 8.61
N PRO A 148 -18.70 18.57 9.31
CA PRO A 148 -17.69 19.53 8.89
C PRO A 148 -16.31 18.90 8.70
N LEU A 149 -15.59 19.31 7.65
CA LEU A 149 -14.27 18.75 7.29
C LEU A 149 -13.28 18.72 8.46
N GLN A 150 -13.23 19.76 9.30
CA GLN A 150 -12.28 19.83 10.41
C GLN A 150 -12.52 18.70 11.42
N ILE A 151 -13.80 18.38 11.67
CA ILE A 151 -14.19 17.26 12.54
C ILE A 151 -13.94 15.93 11.84
N GLY A 152 -14.23 15.84 10.54
CA GLY A 152 -13.93 14.66 9.73
C GLY A 152 -12.45 14.27 9.75
N TYR A 153 -11.53 15.23 9.63
CA TYR A 153 -10.08 14.97 9.72
C TYR A 153 -9.70 14.42 11.10
N ALA A 154 -10.21 15.04 12.17
CA ALA A 154 -9.92 14.63 13.54
C ALA A 154 -10.46 13.22 13.84
N LEU A 155 -11.70 12.92 13.41
CA LEU A 155 -12.31 11.61 13.58
C LEU A 155 -11.53 10.53 12.83
N SER A 156 -11.15 10.79 11.58
CA SER A 156 -10.37 9.86 10.75
C SER A 156 -9.06 9.46 11.45
N ALA A 157 -8.31 10.45 11.97
CA ALA A 157 -7.08 10.19 12.72
C ALA A 157 -7.34 9.45 14.04
N LEU A 158 -8.39 9.83 14.78
CA LEU A 158 -8.75 9.25 16.06
C LEU A 158 -9.09 7.75 15.95
N PHE A 159 -9.69 7.32 14.85
CA PHE A 159 -9.97 5.89 14.61
C PHE A 159 -8.73 5.10 14.18
N VAL A 160 -7.88 5.67 13.33
CA VAL A 160 -6.73 4.95 12.76
C VAL A 160 -5.58 4.80 13.75
N ILE A 161 -5.22 5.86 14.49
CA ILE A 161 -4.05 5.85 15.39
C ILE A 161 -4.11 4.70 16.42
N PRO A 162 -5.23 4.47 17.15
CA PRO A 162 -5.32 3.36 18.10
C PRO A 162 -5.10 2.00 17.43
N ILE A 163 -5.63 1.78 16.22
CA ILE A 163 -5.47 0.49 15.52
C ILE A 163 -4.00 0.24 15.20
N VAL A 164 -3.29 1.25 14.71
CA VAL A 164 -1.87 1.16 14.36
C VAL A 164 -1.00 0.94 15.60
N THR A 165 -1.35 1.55 16.75
CA THR A 165 -0.58 1.33 18.01
C THR A 165 -0.62 -0.10 18.55
N HIS A 166 -1.59 -0.92 18.12
CA HIS A 166 -1.70 -2.34 18.49
C HIS A 166 -0.99 -3.28 17.49
N GLY A 167 -0.25 -2.72 16.53
CA GLY A 167 0.65 -3.45 15.63
C GLY A 167 -0.05 -4.32 14.58
N ILE A 168 0.76 -5.15 13.91
CA ILE A 168 0.36 -5.93 12.73
C ILE A 168 -0.81 -6.88 12.98
N ARG A 169 -0.94 -7.40 14.22
CA ARG A 169 -2.03 -8.32 14.59
C ARG A 169 -3.37 -7.62 14.68
N ALA A 170 -3.41 -6.35 15.08
CA ALA A 170 -4.64 -5.56 15.09
C ALA A 170 -5.01 -5.13 13.67
N ILE A 171 -4.02 -4.63 12.91
CA ILE A 171 -4.18 -4.23 11.51
C ILE A 171 -4.72 -5.41 10.69
N SER A 172 -4.08 -6.57 10.77
CA SER A 172 -4.48 -7.75 10.00
C SER A 172 -5.87 -8.27 10.38
N ARG A 173 -6.26 -8.21 11.67
CA ARG A 173 -7.63 -8.59 12.09
C ARG A 173 -8.67 -7.63 11.53
N PHE A 174 -8.41 -6.33 11.58
CA PHE A 174 -9.30 -5.31 11.04
C PHE A 174 -9.45 -5.47 9.52
N GLN A 175 -8.33 -5.53 8.79
CA GLN A 175 -8.30 -5.69 7.33
C GLN A 175 -8.99 -6.97 6.88
N ASN A 176 -8.76 -8.11 7.52
CA ASN A 176 -9.39 -9.36 7.10
C ASN A 176 -10.93 -9.32 7.20
N GLY A 177 -11.50 -8.46 8.05
CA GLY A 177 -12.95 -8.21 8.09
C GLY A 177 -13.40 -7.17 7.06
N THR A 178 -12.76 -6.01 7.04
CA THR A 178 -13.17 -4.88 6.19
C THR A 178 -12.93 -5.15 4.70
N GLN A 179 -11.94 -5.97 4.36
CA GLN A 179 -11.57 -6.21 2.96
C GLN A 179 -12.63 -6.98 2.17
N TRP A 180 -13.40 -7.87 2.81
CA TRP A 180 -14.53 -8.51 2.14
C TRP A 180 -15.64 -7.51 1.81
N ILE A 181 -15.93 -6.59 2.73
CA ILE A 181 -16.90 -5.51 2.51
C ILE A 181 -16.39 -4.62 1.38
N TRP A 182 -15.11 -4.24 1.42
CA TRP A 182 -14.48 -3.44 0.39
C TRP A 182 -14.53 -4.11 -0.98
N PHE A 183 -14.26 -5.41 -1.10
CA PHE A 183 -14.39 -6.12 -2.38
C PHE A 183 -15.82 -6.09 -2.91
N VAL A 184 -16.81 -6.33 -2.05
CA VAL A 184 -18.22 -6.26 -2.45
C VAL A 184 -18.58 -4.86 -2.94
N LEU A 185 -18.16 -3.81 -2.22
CA LEU A 185 -18.36 -2.42 -2.64
C LEU A 185 -17.67 -2.12 -3.96
N GLN A 186 -16.47 -2.66 -4.19
CA GLN A 186 -15.75 -2.48 -5.44
C GLN A 186 -16.50 -3.11 -6.63
N PHE A 187 -16.94 -4.35 -6.47
CA PHE A 187 -17.72 -5.03 -7.51
C PHE A 187 -19.08 -4.36 -7.72
N ALA A 188 -19.68 -3.81 -6.67
CA ALA A 188 -20.92 -3.04 -6.78
C ALA A 188 -20.69 -1.75 -7.58
N ALA A 189 -19.63 -0.99 -7.29
CA ALA A 189 -19.29 0.23 -8.02
C ALA A 189 -19.08 -0.04 -9.51
N VAL A 190 -18.26 -1.06 -9.85
CA VAL A 190 -18.06 -1.50 -11.24
C VAL A 190 -19.38 -1.97 -11.87
N GLY A 191 -20.20 -2.73 -11.12
CA GLY A 191 -21.50 -3.18 -11.59
C GLY A 191 -22.47 -2.04 -11.92
N VAL A 192 -22.46 -0.96 -11.12
CA VAL A 192 -23.24 0.25 -11.38
C VAL A 192 -22.76 0.94 -12.66
N VAL A 193 -21.45 1.14 -12.81
CA VAL A 193 -20.87 1.74 -14.02
C VAL A 193 -21.22 0.92 -15.26
N LEU A 194 -21.03 -0.40 -15.22
CA LEU A 194 -21.40 -1.29 -16.33
C LEU A 194 -22.90 -1.25 -16.63
N SER A 195 -23.76 -1.16 -15.60
CA SER A 195 -25.20 -1.07 -15.80
C SER A 195 -25.63 0.23 -16.50
N GLN A 196 -24.94 1.34 -16.21
CA GLN A 196 -25.16 2.62 -16.87
C GLN A 196 -24.62 2.62 -18.30
N VAL A 197 -23.42 2.09 -18.52
CA VAL A 197 -22.80 1.95 -19.86
C VAL A 197 -23.65 1.07 -20.80
N VAL A 198 -24.29 0.02 -20.27
CA VAL A 198 -25.18 -0.83 -21.07
C VAL A 198 -26.46 -0.09 -21.49
N GLN A 199 -26.94 0.86 -20.67
CA GLN A 199 -28.10 1.70 -21.03
C GLN A 199 -27.74 2.83 -22.00
N GLU A 200 -26.51 3.35 -21.92
CA GLU A 200 -26.00 4.46 -22.74
C GLU A 200 -24.73 4.05 -23.51
N TYR A 201 -24.86 3.04 -24.39
CA TYR A 201 -23.74 2.49 -25.18
C TYR A 201 -22.96 3.56 -25.99
N GLN A 202 -23.59 4.70 -26.29
CA GLN A 202 -22.97 5.85 -26.97
C GLN A 202 -21.99 6.64 -26.10
N GLN A 203 -22.02 6.54 -24.76
CA GLN A 203 -21.09 7.24 -23.88
C GLN A 203 -19.72 6.56 -23.74
N PHE A 204 -19.62 5.28 -24.12
CA PHE A 204 -18.34 4.55 -24.02
C PHE A 204 -17.30 5.07 -25.01
N GLU A 205 -17.72 5.43 -26.24
CA GLU A 205 -16.83 6.08 -27.23
C GLU A 205 -16.34 7.44 -26.72
N GLY A 206 -17.21 8.24 -26.11
CA GLY A 206 -16.87 9.56 -25.56
C GLY A 206 -15.85 9.51 -24.40
N TRP A 207 -15.80 8.41 -23.64
CA TRP A 207 -14.81 8.22 -22.58
C TRP A 207 -13.43 7.84 -23.10
N THR A 208 -13.36 6.94 -24.08
CA THR A 208 -12.07 6.55 -24.68
C THR A 208 -11.44 7.65 -25.52
N GLU A 209 -12.27 8.56 -26.05
CA GLU A 209 -11.83 9.73 -26.81
C GLU A 209 -11.66 10.99 -25.94
N TYR A 210 -11.84 10.87 -24.61
CA TYR A 210 -11.75 12.00 -23.71
C TYR A 210 -10.39 12.69 -23.82
N THR A 211 -10.45 13.94 -24.27
CA THR A 211 -9.33 14.88 -24.35
C THR A 211 -9.66 16.10 -23.50
N PRO A 212 -8.78 16.51 -22.56
CA PRO A 212 -9.01 17.68 -21.73
C PRO A 212 -9.22 18.96 -22.55
N GLU A 213 -10.14 19.83 -22.12
CA GLU A 213 -10.50 21.06 -22.87
C GLU A 213 -9.34 22.03 -23.11
N HIS A 214 -8.31 21.98 -22.26
CA HIS A 214 -7.11 22.83 -22.36
C HIS A 214 -6.07 22.32 -23.36
N LEU A 215 -6.28 21.13 -23.93
CA LEU A 215 -5.42 20.48 -24.90
C LEU A 215 -6.07 20.57 -26.29
N PRO A 216 -5.30 20.81 -27.38
CA PRO A 216 -5.87 20.86 -28.72
C PRO A 216 -6.68 19.58 -29.03
N ALA A 217 -7.88 19.77 -29.59
CA ALA A 217 -8.74 18.67 -30.01
C ALA A 217 -7.96 17.75 -30.97
N ASN A 218 -8.00 16.44 -30.72
CA ASN A 218 -7.31 15.40 -31.50
C ASN A 218 -5.83 15.13 -31.13
N ILE A 219 -5.43 15.36 -29.88
CA ILE A 219 -4.15 14.83 -29.38
C ILE A 219 -4.29 13.33 -29.19
N GLY A 220 -3.68 12.56 -30.10
CA GLY A 220 -3.39 11.16 -29.89
C GLY A 220 -2.35 10.95 -28.78
N PHE A 221 -1.51 9.93 -28.90
CA PHE A 221 -0.43 9.74 -27.94
C PHE A 221 0.60 10.88 -28.03
N ASP A 222 0.90 11.53 -26.90
CA ASP A 222 1.90 12.59 -26.77
C ASP A 222 2.94 12.20 -25.70
N TRP A 223 4.21 12.21 -26.10
CA TRP A 223 5.33 11.83 -25.23
C TRP A 223 5.49 12.71 -23.98
N ILE A 224 5.13 14.00 -24.06
CA ILE A 224 5.23 14.95 -22.95
C ILE A 224 4.10 14.71 -21.96
N LEU A 225 2.87 14.50 -22.45
CA LEU A 225 1.72 14.19 -21.58
C LEU A 225 1.89 12.83 -20.91
N PHE A 226 2.32 11.83 -21.69
CA PHE A 226 2.71 10.52 -21.18
C PHE A 226 3.81 10.64 -20.11
N GLY A 227 4.89 11.37 -20.40
CA GLY A 227 6.01 11.55 -19.47
C GLY A 227 5.60 12.28 -18.19
N SER A 228 4.69 13.25 -18.30
CA SER A 228 4.14 13.98 -17.16
C SER A 228 3.28 13.07 -16.29
N ALA A 229 2.34 12.33 -16.89
CA ALA A 229 1.53 11.32 -16.19
C ALA A 229 2.40 10.25 -15.52
N ALA A 230 3.38 9.71 -16.24
CA ALA A 230 4.31 8.71 -15.72
C ALA A 230 5.15 9.26 -14.55
N SER A 231 5.56 10.52 -14.59
CA SER A 231 6.35 11.13 -13.50
C SER A 231 5.57 11.19 -12.17
N VAL A 232 4.28 11.49 -12.22
CA VAL A 232 3.38 11.47 -11.06
C VAL A 232 3.24 10.04 -10.54
N LEU A 233 3.06 9.06 -11.43
CA LEU A 233 2.96 7.65 -11.04
C LEU A 233 4.27 7.11 -10.47
N PHE A 234 5.43 7.53 -10.99
CA PHE A 234 6.73 7.10 -10.46
C PHE A 234 6.99 7.59 -9.04
N ALA A 235 6.38 8.69 -8.60
CA ALA A 235 6.46 9.13 -7.21
C ALA A 235 5.89 8.08 -6.23
N LEU A 236 5.01 7.20 -6.71
CA LEU A 236 4.40 6.12 -5.92
C LEU A 236 5.32 4.92 -5.73
N MET A 237 6.51 4.90 -6.33
CA MET A 237 7.48 3.81 -6.20
C MET A 237 7.85 3.51 -4.73
N ALA A 238 7.79 4.54 -3.87
CA ALA A 238 8.03 4.39 -2.43
C ALA A 238 7.07 3.38 -1.74
N GLN A 239 5.91 3.09 -2.33
CA GLN A 239 4.92 2.12 -1.81
C GLN A 239 5.45 0.69 -1.74
N ILE A 240 6.45 0.36 -2.56
CA ILE A 240 7.11 -0.94 -2.50
C ILE A 240 7.66 -1.20 -1.08
N GLY A 241 8.08 -0.16 -0.36
CA GLY A 241 8.53 -0.27 1.03
C GLY A 241 7.45 -0.79 1.98
N GLU A 242 6.24 -0.27 1.88
CA GLU A 242 5.11 -0.70 2.72
C GLU A 242 4.75 -2.15 2.46
N GLN A 243 4.69 -2.52 1.19
CA GLN A 243 4.40 -3.88 0.80
C GLN A 243 5.49 -4.85 1.30
N VAL A 244 6.77 -4.47 1.21
CA VAL A 244 7.91 -5.22 1.74
C VAL A 244 7.81 -5.43 3.25
N ASP A 245 7.29 -4.45 3.99
CA ASP A 245 7.08 -4.54 5.43
C ASP A 245 6.02 -5.57 5.83
N TYR A 246 4.99 -5.76 5.01
CA TYR A 246 4.04 -6.86 5.21
C TYR A 246 4.64 -8.21 4.81
N LEU A 247 5.32 -8.26 3.66
CA LEU A 247 5.87 -9.49 3.10
C LEU A 247 6.97 -10.11 3.95
N ARG A 248 7.71 -9.33 4.75
CA ARG A 248 8.75 -9.85 5.67
C ARG A 248 8.21 -10.84 6.71
N PHE A 249 6.89 -10.86 6.95
CA PHE A 249 6.24 -11.80 7.85
C PHE A 249 5.88 -13.15 7.19
N PHE A 250 6.13 -13.32 5.89
CA PHE A 250 5.85 -14.57 5.17
C PHE A 250 6.52 -15.79 5.83
N PRO A 251 5.76 -16.88 6.09
CA PRO A 251 6.34 -18.14 6.54
C PRO A 251 7.41 -18.66 5.58
N LYS A 252 8.39 -19.38 6.13
CA LYS A 252 9.45 -20.00 5.33
C LYS A 252 8.89 -20.93 4.26
N LYS A 253 9.44 -20.81 3.05
CA LYS A 253 9.08 -21.66 1.91
C LYS A 253 9.54 -23.11 2.15
N THR A 254 8.58 -24.04 2.13
CA THR A 254 8.76 -25.49 2.22
C THR A 254 8.29 -26.17 0.92
N LYS A 255 8.61 -27.45 0.73
CA LYS A 255 8.13 -28.22 -0.44
C LYS A 255 6.59 -28.28 -0.50
N GLN A 256 5.92 -28.31 0.64
CA GLN A 256 4.47 -28.41 0.75
C GLN A 256 3.76 -27.08 0.49
N ASN A 257 4.33 -25.95 0.95
CA ASN A 257 3.69 -24.64 0.80
C ASN A 257 4.15 -23.86 -0.44
N ARG A 258 5.09 -24.37 -1.24
CA ARG A 258 5.71 -23.66 -2.39
C ARG A 258 4.69 -23.04 -3.35
N LYS A 259 3.63 -23.77 -3.70
CA LYS A 259 2.58 -23.26 -4.62
C LYS A 259 1.85 -22.07 -4.01
N ARG A 260 1.41 -22.21 -2.75
CA ARG A 260 0.72 -21.14 -2.00
C ARG A 260 1.61 -19.93 -1.78
N TRP A 261 2.89 -20.18 -1.47
CA TRP A 261 3.88 -19.12 -1.23
C TRP A 261 4.08 -18.25 -2.47
N TRP A 262 4.25 -18.87 -3.65
CA TRP A 262 4.38 -18.12 -4.90
C TRP A 262 3.08 -17.44 -5.33
N PHE A 263 1.94 -18.11 -5.17
CA PHE A 263 0.64 -17.52 -5.47
C PHE A 263 0.43 -16.23 -4.67
N TRP A 264 0.60 -16.27 -3.35
CA TRP A 264 0.40 -15.10 -2.50
C TRP A 264 1.48 -14.03 -2.67
N LEU A 265 2.73 -14.41 -2.98
CA LEU A 265 3.77 -13.43 -3.29
C LEU A 265 3.42 -12.65 -4.58
N ILE A 266 3.05 -13.34 -5.65
CA ILE A 266 2.69 -12.71 -6.93
C ILE A 266 1.39 -11.90 -6.78
N LEU A 267 0.41 -12.42 -6.03
CA LEU A 267 -0.87 -11.75 -5.83
C LEU A 267 -0.69 -10.46 -5.01
N ALA A 268 0.05 -10.52 -3.90
CA ALA A 268 0.33 -9.35 -3.08
C ALA A 268 1.21 -8.31 -3.78
N ASP A 269 1.95 -8.71 -4.82
CA ASP A 269 2.83 -7.86 -5.61
C ASP A 269 2.16 -7.34 -6.88
N LEU A 270 1.99 -8.19 -7.88
CA LEU A 270 1.39 -7.79 -9.15
C LEU A 270 -0.07 -7.34 -8.99
N VAL A 271 -0.89 -8.12 -8.28
CA VAL A 271 -2.35 -7.91 -8.26
C VAL A 271 -2.76 -6.81 -7.30
N GLY A 272 -1.98 -6.52 -6.26
CA GLY A 272 -2.20 -5.34 -5.40
C GLY A 272 -2.15 -4.03 -6.19
N TYR A 273 -1.05 -3.80 -6.94
CA TYR A 273 -0.91 -2.59 -7.76
C TYR A 273 -1.88 -2.56 -8.94
N LEU A 274 -2.09 -3.71 -9.58
CA LEU A 274 -2.99 -3.81 -10.73
C LEU A 274 -4.46 -3.55 -10.33
N LEU A 275 -4.91 -4.08 -9.18
CA LEU A 275 -6.24 -3.81 -8.65
C LEU A 275 -6.41 -2.36 -8.21
N ALA A 276 -5.37 -1.69 -7.74
CA ALA A 276 -5.49 -0.29 -7.34
C ALA A 276 -5.57 0.66 -8.54
N GLN A 277 -4.95 0.30 -9.68
CA GLN A 277 -4.87 1.15 -10.87
C GLN A 277 -5.92 0.84 -11.95
N LEU A 278 -6.38 -0.42 -12.08
CA LEU A 278 -7.41 -0.79 -13.07
C LEU A 278 -8.81 -0.25 -12.76
N LYS A 279 -9.06 0.22 -11.54
CA LYS A 279 -10.37 0.71 -11.09
C LYS A 279 -10.73 2.10 -11.60
N CYS A 280 -9.82 2.74 -12.32
CA CYS A 280 -9.97 4.08 -12.84
C CYS A 280 -10.55 4.12 -14.25
N PHE A 281 -10.94 2.95 -14.77
CA PHE A 281 -11.59 2.76 -16.07
C PHE A 281 -12.99 2.18 -15.88
#